data_AF-A0A4S1G208-F1
#
_entry.id   AF-A0A4S1G208-F1
#
_cell.length_a   1.000
_cell.length_b   1.000
_cell.length_c   1.000
_cell.angle_alpha   90.00
_cell.angle_beta   90.00
_cell.angle_gamma   90.00
#
_symmetry.space_group_name_H-M   'P 1'
#
loop_
_entity.id
_entity.type
_entity.pdbx_description
1 polymer ?
#
loop_
_entity_poly.entity_id
_entity_poly.type
_entity_poly.pdbx_seq_one_letter_code
_entity_poly.pdbx_strand_id
1 'polypeptide(L)'
;ADTHEHVESLRHDVERAQAQYDAARAQIQGVQSQIDASQAQLEQAQAGLKQAQADAAQARVAFEDTELRARIDGRIGNKTVQVGQFVAAGTRTMTVVPVASLYLSANFKETQVGLMRAGQPA
;
A
#
# COMPACT_ATOMS: atom_id res chain seq x y z
N ALA A 1 -8.76 -26.00 -76.59
CA ALA A 1 -8.00 -26.61 -75.50
C ALA A 1 -7.60 -25.53 -74.48
N ASP A 2 -7.13 -24.36 -74.95
CA ASP A 2 -6.65 -23.26 -74.10
C ASP A 2 -7.64 -22.70 -73.06
N THR A 3 -8.95 -22.74 -73.31
CA THR A 3 -9.96 -22.23 -72.37
C THR A 3 -10.08 -23.07 -71.10
N HIS A 4 -9.80 -24.37 -71.16
CA HIS A 4 -9.85 -25.24 -69.97
C HIS A 4 -8.61 -25.06 -69.09
N GLU A 5 -7.41 -25.01 -69.69
CA GLU A 5 -6.17 -24.73 -68.96
C GLU A 5 -6.20 -23.35 -68.27
N HIS A 6 -6.75 -22.33 -68.95
CA HIS A 6 -6.84 -20.98 -68.37
C HIS A 6 -7.79 -20.91 -67.16
N VAL A 7 -8.88 -21.67 -67.16
CA VAL A 7 -9.79 -21.74 -66.01
C VAL A 7 -9.15 -22.51 -64.85
N GLU A 8 -8.38 -23.55 -65.13
CA GLU A 8 -7.65 -24.32 -64.13
C GLU A 8 -6.53 -23.49 -63.49
N SER A 9 -5.77 -22.71 -64.28
CA SER A 9 -4.75 -21.81 -63.74
C SER A 9 -5.34 -20.75 -62.82
N LEU A 10 -6.46 -20.13 -63.22
CA LEU A 10 -7.16 -19.14 -62.40
C LEU A 10 -7.69 -19.74 -61.10
N ARG A 11 -8.18 -20.99 -61.11
CA ARG A 11 -8.58 -21.70 -59.89
C ARG A 11 -7.40 -21.92 -58.95
N HIS A 12 -6.26 -22.37 -59.47
CA HIS A 12 -5.05 -22.54 -58.67
C HIS A 12 -4.49 -21.23 -58.13
N ASP A 13 -4.67 -20.11 -58.84
CA ASP A 13 -4.32 -18.78 -58.34
C ASP A 13 -5.22 -18.35 -57.17
N VAL A 14 -6.54 -18.56 -57.28
CA VAL A 14 -7.49 -18.28 -56.19
C VAL A 14 -7.21 -19.16 -54.97
N GLU A 15 -7.00 -20.46 -55.15
CA GLU A 15 -6.65 -21.38 -54.05
C GLU A 15 -5.37 -20.96 -53.33
N ARG A 16 -4.33 -20.55 -54.09
CA ARG A 16 -3.09 -20.03 -53.50
C ARG A 16 -3.31 -18.73 -52.74
N ALA A 17 -4.08 -17.79 -53.30
CA ALA A 17 -4.40 -16.53 -52.62
C ALA A 17 -5.21 -16.76 -51.34
N GLN A 18 -6.15 -17.69 -51.36
CA GLN A 18 -6.95 -18.06 -50.19
C GLN A 18 -6.08 -18.71 -49.10
N ALA A 19 -5.21 -19.65 -49.46
CA ALA A 19 -4.28 -20.27 -48.53
C ALA A 19 -3.31 -19.26 -47.91
N GLN A 20 -2.83 -18.29 -48.69
CA GLN A 20 -1.99 -17.19 -48.19
C GLN A 20 -2.75 -16.28 -47.21
N TYR A 21 -4.01 -15.96 -47.51
CA TYR A 21 -4.87 -15.18 -46.62
C TYR A 21 -5.11 -15.90 -45.29
N ASP A 22 -5.45 -17.19 -45.32
CA ASP A 22 -5.70 -17.98 -44.12
C ASP A 22 -4.42 -18.13 -43.27
N ALA A 23 -3.26 -18.31 -43.92
CA ALA A 23 -1.96 -18.33 -43.24
C ALA A 23 -1.65 -16.99 -42.57
N ALA A 24 -1.85 -15.87 -43.27
CA ALA A 24 -1.64 -14.53 -42.72
C ALA A 24 -2.60 -14.26 -41.54
N ARG A 25 -3.86 -14.70 -41.65
CA ARG A 25 -4.85 -14.58 -40.58
C ARG A 25 -4.46 -15.40 -39.35
N ALA A 26 -4.01 -16.64 -39.53
CA ALA A 26 -3.52 -17.47 -38.43
C ALA A 26 -2.28 -16.85 -37.76
N GLN A 27 -1.40 -16.24 -38.54
CA GLN A 27 -0.24 -15.53 -38.01
C GLN A 27 -0.65 -14.32 -37.15
N ILE A 28 -1.63 -13.52 -37.59
CA ILE A 28 -2.17 -12.41 -36.79
C ILE A 28 -2.75 -12.93 -35.47
N GLN A 29 -3.52 -14.03 -35.50
CA GLN A 29 -4.08 -14.62 -34.28
C GLN A 29 -2.99 -15.11 -33.31
N GLY A 30 -1.91 -15.70 -33.85
CA GLY A 30 -0.75 -16.13 -33.07
C GLY A 30 -0.06 -14.95 -32.39
N VAL A 31 0.19 -13.87 -33.13
CA VAL A 31 0.78 -12.64 -32.59
C VAL A 31 -0.14 -12.00 -31.55
N GLN A 32 -1.46 -11.98 -31.78
CA GLN A 32 -2.41 -11.44 -30.80
C GLN A 32 -2.37 -12.21 -29.48
N SER A 33 -2.37 -13.55 -29.55
CA SER A 33 -2.25 -14.40 -28.36
C SER A 33 -0.94 -14.15 -27.60
N GLN A 34 0.13 -13.87 -28.33
CA GLN A 34 1.41 -13.53 -27.73
C GLN A 34 1.42 -12.16 -27.07
N ILE A 35 0.75 -11.16 -27.67
CA ILE A 35 0.54 -9.85 -27.05
C ILE A 35 -0.25 -10.01 -25.75
N ASP A 36 -1.33 -10.77 -25.76
CA ASP A 36 -2.17 -10.99 -24.57
C ASP A 36 -1.35 -11.68 -23.45
N ALA A 37 -0.52 -12.67 -23.80
CA ALA A 37 0.38 -13.32 -22.84
C ALA A 37 1.43 -12.35 -22.27
N SER A 38 2.04 -11.51 -23.11
CA SER A 38 3.00 -10.49 -22.67
C SER A 38 2.33 -9.42 -21.79
N GLN A 39 1.09 -9.04 -22.09
CA GLN A 39 0.32 -8.10 -21.28
C GLN A 39 0.04 -8.69 -19.89
N ALA A 40 -0.37 -9.96 -19.82
CA ALA A 40 -0.57 -10.65 -18.55
C ALA A 40 0.73 -10.75 -17.73
N GLN A 41 1.87 -11.02 -18.37
CA GLN A 41 3.18 -11.03 -17.71
C GLN A 41 3.55 -9.64 -17.15
N LEU A 42 3.26 -8.58 -17.90
CA LEU A 42 3.49 -7.21 -17.48
C LEU A 42 2.64 -6.82 -16.27
N GLU A 43 1.36 -7.20 -16.27
CA GLU A 43 0.47 -7.00 -15.12
C GLU A 43 0.95 -7.77 -13.88
N GLN A 44 1.40 -9.01 -14.05
CA GLN A 44 1.98 -9.78 -12.95
C GLN A 44 3.26 -9.14 -12.40
N ALA A 45 4.14 -8.63 -13.28
CA ALA A 45 5.34 -7.93 -12.87
C ALA A 45 5.03 -6.62 -12.13
N GLN A 46 4.02 -5.87 -12.58
CA GLN A 46 3.56 -4.65 -11.91
C GLN A 46 2.97 -4.96 -10.52
N ALA A 47 2.19 -6.04 -10.40
CA ALA A 47 1.69 -6.50 -9.11
C ALA A 47 2.84 -6.88 -8.16
N GLY A 48 3.86 -7.58 -8.66
CA GLY A 48 5.07 -7.92 -7.90
C GLY A 48 5.85 -6.68 -7.44
N LEU A 49 5.98 -5.67 -8.32
CA LEU A 49 6.59 -4.39 -7.97
C LEU A 49 5.82 -3.69 -6.84
N LYS A 50 4.49 -3.63 -6.94
CA LYS A 50 3.64 -3.00 -5.93
C LYS A 50 3.74 -3.72 -4.57
N GLN A 51 3.82 -5.04 -4.57
CA GLN A 51 4.04 -5.82 -3.36
C GLN A 51 5.40 -5.48 -2.73
N ALA A 52 6.48 -5.50 -3.51
CA ALA A 52 7.82 -5.17 -3.02
C ALA A 52 7.91 -3.75 -2.46
N GLN A 53 7.20 -2.79 -3.09
CA GLN A 53 7.09 -1.42 -2.57
C GLN A 53 6.35 -1.36 -1.23
N ALA A 54 5.27 -2.13 -1.07
CA ALA A 54 4.54 -2.21 0.19
C ALA A 54 5.39 -2.84 1.30
N ASP A 55 6.13 -3.91 0.99
CA ASP A 55 7.05 -4.57 1.93
C ASP A 55 8.17 -3.62 2.37
N ALA A 56 8.73 -2.84 1.42
CA ALA A 56 9.73 -1.82 1.72
C ALA A 56 9.16 -0.69 2.60
N ALA A 57 7.93 -0.24 2.35
CA ALA A 57 7.26 0.76 3.17
C ALA A 57 7.00 0.24 4.59
N GLN A 58 6.58 -1.02 4.73
CA GLN A 58 6.37 -1.66 6.03
C GLN A 58 7.69 -1.78 6.80
N ALA A 59 8.77 -2.19 6.14
CA ALA A 59 10.10 -2.26 6.74
C ALA A 59 10.60 -0.87 7.20
N ARG A 60 10.29 0.18 6.43
CA ARG A 60 10.61 1.57 6.80
C ARG A 60 9.86 2.00 8.07
N VAL A 61 8.57 1.70 8.17
CA VAL A 61 7.78 1.98 9.40
C VAL A 61 8.35 1.22 10.59
N ALA A 62 8.68 -0.07 10.43
CA ALA A 62 9.28 -0.86 11.50
C ALA A 62 10.64 -0.30 11.96
N PHE A 63 11.43 0.26 11.04
CA PHE A 63 12.67 0.95 11.37
C PHE A 63 12.41 2.27 12.12
N GLU A 64 11.46 3.08 11.66
CA GLU A 64 11.06 4.31 12.36
C GLU A 64 10.53 4.02 13.77
N ASP A 65 9.79 2.92 13.96
CA ASP A 65 9.27 2.47 15.25
C ASP A 65 10.36 1.99 16.23
N THR A 66 11.60 1.78 15.77
CA THR A 66 12.74 1.54 16.68
C THR A 66 13.10 2.77 17.51
N GLU A 67 12.72 3.97 17.04
CA GLU A 67 12.91 5.21 17.76
C GLU A 67 11.59 5.72 18.36
N LEU A 68 11.37 5.40 19.62
CA LEU A 68 10.21 5.85 20.38
C LEU A 68 10.33 7.32 20.79
N ARG A 69 9.57 8.20 20.12
CA ARG A 69 9.48 9.65 20.40
C ARG A 69 8.13 10.02 21.03
N ALA A 70 8.13 10.97 21.96
CA ALA A 70 6.90 11.52 22.52
C ALA A 70 6.23 12.48 21.51
N ARG A 71 4.90 12.41 21.38
CA ARG A 71 4.10 13.30 20.50
C ARG A 71 3.79 14.67 21.13
N ILE A 72 4.05 14.82 22.42
CA ILE A 72 3.75 16.02 23.20
C ILE A 72 4.98 16.45 23.97
N ASP A 73 5.11 17.76 24.16
CA ASP A 73 6.10 18.33 25.04
C ASP A 73 5.68 18.18 26.50
N GLY A 74 6.66 17.91 27.36
CA GLY A 74 6.41 17.73 28.78
C GLY A 74 7.63 17.19 29.51
N ARG A 75 7.47 16.97 30.80
CA ARG A 75 8.51 16.40 31.65
C ARG A 75 8.32 14.89 31.78
N ILE A 76 9.40 14.13 31.64
CA ILE A 76 9.38 12.69 31.90
C ILE A 76 9.17 12.48 33.39
N GLY A 77 8.09 11.77 33.75
CA GLY A 77 7.78 11.39 35.12
C GLY A 77 8.48 10.09 35.49
N ASN A 78 7.85 8.95 35.15
CA ASN A 78 8.38 7.61 35.42
C ASN A 78 8.92 6.97 34.13
N LYS A 79 10.19 6.53 34.16
CA LYS A 79 10.84 5.75 33.10
C LYS A 79 11.07 4.33 33.64
N THR A 80 10.38 3.36 33.04
CA THR A 80 10.36 1.95 33.48
C THR A 80 11.32 1.04 32.71
N VAL A 81 12.04 1.57 31.71
CA VAL A 81 12.96 0.79 30.88
C VAL A 81 14.43 1.17 31.10
N GLN A 82 15.30 0.17 31.01
CA GLN A 82 16.75 0.30 31.11
C GLN A 82 17.45 -0.09 29.79
N VAL A 83 18.68 0.41 29.61
CA VAL A 83 19.49 0.06 28.43
C VAL A 83 19.81 -1.44 28.46
N GLY A 84 19.68 -2.11 27.32
CA GLY A 84 19.88 -3.56 27.19
C GLY A 84 18.65 -4.41 27.54
N GLN A 85 17.57 -3.80 28.02
CA GLN A 85 16.32 -4.50 28.29
C GLN A 85 15.54 -4.74 27.00
N PHE A 86 15.06 -5.97 26.82
CA PHE A 86 14.11 -6.30 25.75
C PHE A 86 12.72 -5.75 26.07
N VAL A 87 12.12 -5.04 25.12
CA VAL A 87 10.80 -4.41 25.27
C VAL A 87 9.88 -4.90 24.16
N ALA A 88 8.76 -5.50 24.53
CA ALA A 88 7.73 -5.92 23.58
C ALA A 88 6.83 -4.75 23.17
N ALA A 89 6.26 -4.83 21.96
CA ALA A 89 5.28 -3.86 21.48
C ALA A 89 4.11 -3.70 22.47
N GLY A 90 3.67 -2.46 22.69
CA GLY A 90 2.60 -2.13 23.65
C GLY A 90 3.06 -1.99 25.10
N THR A 91 4.33 -2.27 25.43
CA THR A 91 4.85 -2.05 26.77
C THR A 91 5.03 -0.56 27.05
N ARG A 92 4.43 -0.05 28.14
CA ARG A 92 4.62 1.35 28.54
C ARG A 92 6.02 1.57 29.11
N THR A 93 6.82 2.38 28.41
CA THR A 93 8.24 2.62 28.75
C THR A 93 8.48 3.89 29.55
N MET A 94 7.67 4.92 29.32
CA MET A 94 7.77 6.20 30.03
C MET A 94 6.42 6.92 30.10
N THR A 95 6.30 7.86 31.05
CA THR A 95 5.15 8.78 31.15
C THR A 95 5.64 10.21 30.96
N VAL A 96 4.99 10.96 30.06
CA VAL A 96 5.26 12.38 29.82
C VAL A 96 4.12 13.20 30.40
N VAL A 97 4.46 14.18 31.25
CA VAL A 97 3.50 15.08 31.90
C VAL A 97 3.60 16.47 31.25
N PRO A 98 2.53 16.98 30.61
CA PRO A 98 2.51 18.33 30.06
C PRO A 98 2.64 19.37 31.17
N VAL A 99 3.65 20.24 31.09
CA VAL A 99 3.86 21.31 32.08
C VAL A 99 3.15 22.62 31.73
N ALA A 100 2.65 22.75 30.50
CA ALA A 100 2.00 23.96 30.01
C ALA A 100 0.53 24.11 30.47
N SER A 101 -0.12 23.02 30.90
CA SER A 101 -1.53 23.00 31.28
C SER A 101 -1.72 22.24 32.59
N LEU A 102 -1.56 22.95 33.70
CA LEU A 102 -1.74 22.42 35.06
C LEU A 102 -3.22 22.51 35.46
N TYR A 103 -3.83 21.37 35.76
CA TYR A 103 -5.20 21.29 36.27
C TYR A 103 -5.16 20.92 37.76
N LEU A 104 -5.87 21.70 38.59
CA LEU A 104 -6.07 21.39 40.01
C LEU A 104 -7.42 20.68 40.17
N SER A 105 -7.39 19.43 40.61
CA SER A 105 -8.60 18.75 41.09
C SER A 105 -8.68 18.91 42.60
N ALA A 106 -9.66 19.66 43.07
CA ALA A 106 -9.92 19.83 44.50
C ALA A 106 -11.28 19.17 44.82
N ASN A 107 -11.24 18.19 45.71
CA ASN A 107 -12.43 17.50 46.16
C ASN A 107 -13.10 18.34 47.25
N PHE A 108 -14.26 18.92 46.95
CA PHE A 108 -15.05 19.69 47.90
C PHE A 108 -16.24 18.88 48.41
N LYS A 109 -16.58 19.04 49.69
CA LYS A 109 -17.81 18.46 50.23
C LYS A 109 -19.00 19.13 49.56
N GLU A 110 -20.05 18.39 49.27
CA GLU A 110 -21.27 18.90 48.62
C GLU A 110 -21.86 20.12 49.36
N THR A 111 -21.72 20.16 50.70
CA THR A 111 -22.09 21.30 51.55
C THR A 111 -21.25 22.57 51.33
N GLN A 112 -20.09 22.45 50.70
CA GLN A 112 -19.15 23.55 50.41
C GLN A 112 -19.25 24.02 48.96
N VAL A 113 -19.83 23.23 48.06
CA VAL A 113 -20.00 23.57 46.64
C VAL A 113 -20.94 24.77 46.46
N GLY A 114 -21.94 24.92 47.32
CA GLY A 114 -22.88 26.05 47.27
C GLY A 114 -22.26 27.44 47.50
N LEU A 115 -21.01 27.50 47.99
CA LEU A 115 -20.26 28.75 48.22
C LEU A 115 -19.27 29.07 47.08
N MET A 116 -19.14 28.20 46.08
CA MET A 116 -18.17 28.36 45.00
C MET A 116 -18.72 29.16 43.83
N ARG A 117 -17.89 30.05 43.26
CA ARG A 117 -18.20 30.80 42.04
C ARG A 117 -17.05 30.67 41.05
N ALA A 118 -17.38 30.51 39.77
CA ALA A 118 -16.38 30.52 38.71
C ALA A 118 -15.62 31.86 38.71
N GLY A 119 -14.29 31.81 38.66
CA GLY A 119 -13.44 33.01 38.69
C GLY A 119 -13.21 33.61 40.09
N GLN A 120 -13.61 32.93 41.16
CA GLN A 120 -13.28 33.36 42.51
C GLN A 120 -11.75 33.35 42.70
N PRO A 121 -11.15 34.46 43.15
CA PRO A 121 -9.71 34.49 43.42
C PRO A 121 -9.36 33.46 44.49
N ALA A 122 -8.22 32.79 44.30
CA ALA A 122 -7.70 31.76 45.18
C ALA A 122 -7.33 32.32 46.56
#